data_AF-A0A6J8D7I0-F1
#
_entry.id   AF-A0A6J8D7I0-F1
#
_cell.length_a   1.000
_cell.length_b   1.000
_cell.length_c   1.000
_cell.angle_alpha   90.00
_cell.angle_beta   90.00
_cell.angle_gamma   90.00
#
_symmetry.space_group_name_H-M   'P 1'
#
loop_
_entity.id
_entity.type
_entity.pdbx_description
1 polymer ?
#
loop_
_entity_poly.entity_id
_entity_poly.type
_entity_poly.pdbx_seq_one_letter_code
_entity_poly.pdbx_strand_id
1 'polypeptide(L)'
;MTDIYHGFELLLFKKFSCHPEVWYGLRKQIQDKLEKSSDDIIDINDIVQKVPQELWYLSVCLHRQPKRLIQLCKHDSKQQHRLPIDNLLTTYVELYKITEFHLDSIFKFREDRTLPKELFRCYNMRILSLKYNCLEAIPPDIGRLRKLQYLALTNNRLQIHSLPYTLAFCSKLKTILLDNNQLDALPGFLLEMSGIETVHRHGNHNYFKSTFMWYHTDVDFRIIPTSGTNVLPSTSPDMLQFLAAKTIIGTRKDFFNDPDVAGILKDYIADIYSLFNVCSHCNGVTRTYLKGYKVITFKNPYLGNTCVPFMHWTCSLECAKALEVPARQEQIKAAYMLDSMYEQYIVDCQRQFGSRHQPGLTCPCVSSEDNTNSCTIL
;
A
#
# COMPACT_ATOMS: atom_id res chain seq x y z
N MET A 1 -9.73 20.12 -14.05
CA MET A 1 -8.34 19.86 -13.63
C MET A 1 -8.42 19.04 -12.35
N THR A 2 -7.69 17.92 -12.25
CA THR A 2 -7.59 17.20 -10.98
C THR A 2 -6.79 18.06 -10.00
N ASP A 3 -7.33 18.30 -8.82
CA ASP A 3 -6.64 19.07 -7.80
C ASP A 3 -5.60 18.16 -7.13
N ILE A 4 -4.32 18.52 -7.32
CA ILE A 4 -3.16 17.82 -6.78
C ILE A 4 -2.78 18.41 -5.42
N TYR A 5 -2.50 17.54 -4.45
CA TYR A 5 -1.93 17.87 -3.15
C TYR A 5 -0.46 17.46 -3.08
N HIS A 6 0.37 18.42 -2.74
CA HIS A 6 1.82 18.29 -2.74
C HIS A 6 2.37 18.15 -1.32
N GLY A 7 3.55 17.54 -1.20
CA GLY A 7 4.22 17.38 0.10
C GLY A 7 4.49 18.67 0.87
N PHE A 8 4.70 19.81 0.20
CA PHE A 8 4.89 21.09 0.88
C PHE A 8 3.60 21.60 1.56
N GLU A 9 2.41 21.27 1.02
CA GLU A 9 1.12 21.56 1.67
C GLU A 9 1.00 20.73 2.95
N LEU A 10 1.40 19.45 2.92
CA LEU A 10 1.40 18.61 4.12
C LEU A 10 2.30 19.17 5.22
N LEU A 11 3.51 19.60 4.87
CA LEU A 11 4.44 20.21 5.82
C LEU A 11 3.84 21.47 6.46
N LEU A 12 3.11 22.26 5.67
CA LEU A 12 2.41 23.43 6.17
C LEU A 12 1.33 23.07 7.19
N PHE A 13 0.45 22.13 6.87
CA PHE A 13 -0.62 21.71 7.79
C PHE A 13 -0.06 21.03 9.04
N LYS A 14 1.01 20.22 8.93
CA LYS A 14 1.69 19.66 10.10
C LYS A 14 2.27 20.76 10.99
N LYS A 15 2.84 21.83 10.40
CA LYS A 15 3.29 22.99 11.17
C LYS A 15 2.13 23.69 11.87
N PHE A 16 0.99 23.87 11.21
CA PHE A 16 -0.21 24.44 11.86
C PHE A 16 -0.70 23.59 13.04
N SER A 17 -0.66 22.26 12.92
CA SER A 17 -1.01 21.35 14.02
C SER A 17 -0.05 21.46 15.22
N CYS A 18 1.25 21.53 14.97
CA CYS A 18 2.24 21.67 16.05
C CYS A 18 2.31 23.10 16.62
N HIS A 19 2.02 24.11 15.80
CA HIS A 19 2.14 25.53 16.12
C HIS A 19 0.88 26.31 15.68
N PRO A 20 -0.22 26.16 16.42
CA PRO A 20 -1.49 26.86 16.20
C PRO A 20 -1.38 28.36 15.93
N GLU A 21 -0.47 29.02 16.61
CA GLU A 21 -0.21 30.46 16.52
C GLU A 21 0.15 30.92 15.11
N VAL A 22 0.84 30.06 14.33
CA VAL A 22 1.24 30.36 12.95
C VAL A 22 0.00 30.43 12.06
N TRP A 23 -0.95 29.49 12.24
CA TRP A 23 -2.22 29.51 11.51
C TRP A 23 -3.06 30.73 11.88
N TYR A 24 -3.22 31.01 13.18
CA TYR A 24 -4.03 32.14 13.62
C TYR A 24 -3.46 33.49 13.17
N GLY A 25 -2.13 33.64 13.20
CA GLY A 25 -1.44 34.83 12.70
C GLY A 25 -1.65 35.04 11.20
N LEU A 26 -1.42 33.99 10.39
CA LEU A 26 -1.65 34.05 8.95
C LEU A 26 -3.11 34.37 8.61
N ARG A 27 -4.05 33.70 9.27
CA ARG A 27 -5.48 33.91 9.08
C ARG A 27 -5.88 35.35 9.38
N LYS A 28 -5.40 35.94 10.48
CA LYS A 28 -5.67 37.33 10.84
C LYS A 28 -5.16 38.29 9.77
N GLN A 29 -3.93 38.12 9.29
CA GLN A 29 -3.37 38.97 8.23
C GLN A 29 -4.16 38.90 6.92
N ILE A 30 -4.61 37.70 6.53
CA ILE A 30 -5.44 37.53 5.34
C ILE A 30 -6.82 38.17 5.54
N GLN A 31 -7.41 38.03 6.72
CA GLN A 31 -8.72 38.61 7.03
C GLN A 31 -8.69 40.15 7.08
N ASP A 32 -7.67 40.74 7.70
CA ASP A 32 -7.49 42.20 7.74
C ASP A 32 -7.35 42.80 6.33
N LYS A 33 -6.77 42.03 5.38
CA LYS A 33 -6.69 42.43 3.96
C LYS A 33 -8.01 42.21 3.22
N LEU A 34 -8.76 41.15 3.53
CA LEU A 34 -10.09 40.89 2.97
C LEU A 34 -11.09 42.00 3.32
N GLU A 35 -11.07 42.50 4.55
CA GLU A 35 -11.98 43.55 4.99
C GLU A 35 -11.67 44.92 4.35
N LYS A 36 -10.45 45.12 3.85
CA LYS A 36 -9.97 46.37 3.23
C LYS A 36 -10.04 46.37 1.70
N SER A 37 -10.23 45.21 1.07
CA SER A 37 -10.27 45.07 -0.39
C SER A 37 -11.71 45.02 -0.91
N SER A 38 -12.06 45.88 -1.87
CA SER A 38 -13.34 45.85 -2.58
C SER A 38 -13.42 44.73 -3.64
N ASP A 39 -12.28 44.22 -4.10
CA ASP A 39 -12.17 43.12 -5.07
C ASP A 39 -11.82 41.79 -4.41
N ASP A 40 -12.27 40.69 -5.03
CA ASP A 40 -11.99 39.30 -4.62
C ASP A 40 -10.50 38.88 -4.83
N ILE A 41 -9.67 39.79 -5.34
CA ILE A 41 -8.24 39.59 -5.62
C ILE A 41 -7.43 40.28 -4.52
N ILE A 42 -6.87 39.48 -3.61
CA ILE A 42 -6.00 39.98 -2.54
C ILE A 42 -4.55 39.96 -3.01
N ASP A 43 -3.87 41.11 -2.96
CA ASP A 43 -2.42 41.14 -3.05
C ASP A 43 -1.80 40.61 -1.74
N ILE A 44 -1.11 39.48 -1.82
CA ILE A 44 -0.45 38.81 -0.70
C ILE A 44 1.07 38.98 -0.71
N ASN A 45 1.66 39.77 -1.61
CA ASN A 45 3.11 39.93 -1.72
C ASN A 45 3.75 40.37 -0.39
N ASP A 46 3.13 41.31 0.32
CA ASP A 46 3.62 41.78 1.62
C ASP A 46 3.60 40.68 2.71
N ILE A 47 2.66 39.73 2.61
CA ILE A 47 2.57 38.59 3.54
C ILE A 47 3.73 37.65 3.22
N VAL A 48 3.93 37.34 1.94
CA VAL A 48 4.98 36.43 1.48
C VAL A 48 6.38 36.93 1.84
N GLN A 49 6.64 38.23 1.68
CA GLN A 49 7.93 38.85 2.05
C GLN A 49 8.23 38.80 3.55
N LYS A 50 7.19 38.68 4.39
CA LYS A 50 7.33 38.60 5.86
C LYS A 50 7.41 37.15 6.37
N VAL A 51 7.28 36.15 5.50
CA VAL A 51 7.38 34.73 5.91
C VAL A 51 8.83 34.43 6.30
N PRO A 52 9.09 33.97 7.54
CA PRO A 52 10.42 33.53 7.95
C PRO A 52 10.98 32.44 7.04
N GLN A 53 12.31 32.41 6.84
CA GLN A 53 12.96 31.43 5.97
C GLN A 53 12.68 29.97 6.39
N GLU A 54 12.48 29.73 7.69
CA GLU A 54 12.11 28.42 8.26
C GLU A 54 10.73 27.92 7.80
N LEU A 55 9.85 28.82 7.36
CA LEU A 55 8.52 28.55 6.82
C LEU A 55 8.50 28.63 5.29
N TRP A 56 9.61 28.31 4.61
CA TRP A 56 9.71 28.38 3.14
C TRP A 56 8.54 27.67 2.41
N TYR A 57 8.00 26.59 2.96
CA TYR A 57 6.85 25.86 2.40
C TYR A 57 5.55 26.68 2.43
N LEU A 58 5.37 27.56 3.43
CA LEU A 58 4.28 28.54 3.44
C LEU A 58 4.45 29.52 2.27
N SER A 59 5.66 30.04 2.05
CA SER A 59 5.96 30.91 0.90
C SER A 59 5.66 30.21 -0.43
N VAL A 60 6.05 28.93 -0.56
CA VAL A 60 5.74 28.12 -1.76
C VAL A 60 4.23 27.91 -1.93
N CYS A 61 3.49 27.60 -0.86
CA CYS A 61 2.02 27.49 -0.91
C CYS A 61 1.37 28.80 -1.37
N LEU A 62 1.79 29.93 -0.78
CA LEU A 62 1.26 31.24 -1.10
C LEU A 62 1.61 31.66 -2.54
N HIS A 63 2.79 31.31 -3.06
CA HIS A 63 3.14 31.61 -4.45
C HIS A 63 2.43 30.71 -5.46
N ARG A 64 2.37 29.40 -5.22
CA ARG A 64 1.83 28.44 -6.19
C ARG A 64 0.30 28.38 -6.18
N GLN A 65 -0.30 28.43 -4.99
CA GLN A 65 -1.74 28.24 -4.81
C GLN A 65 -2.33 29.20 -3.76
N PRO A 66 -2.16 30.52 -3.93
CA PRO A 66 -2.63 31.53 -2.97
C PRO A 66 -4.12 31.41 -2.68
N LYS A 67 -4.91 31.15 -3.74
CA LYS A 67 -6.36 31.05 -3.66
C LYS A 67 -6.81 29.97 -2.68
N ARG A 68 -6.07 28.85 -2.58
CA ARG A 68 -6.49 27.73 -1.72
C ARG A 68 -6.42 28.07 -0.23
N LEU A 69 -5.33 28.71 0.20
CA LEU A 69 -5.18 29.15 1.58
C LEU A 69 -6.14 30.29 1.93
N ILE A 70 -6.31 31.26 1.02
CA ILE A 70 -7.24 32.39 1.21
C ILE A 70 -8.68 31.88 1.39
N GLN A 71 -9.12 30.97 0.53
CA GLN A 71 -10.46 30.38 0.62
C GLN A 71 -10.62 29.52 1.88
N LEU A 72 -9.58 28.80 2.31
CA LEU A 72 -9.59 28.09 3.59
C LEU A 72 -9.78 29.07 4.77
N CYS A 73 -9.07 30.20 4.78
CA CYS A 73 -9.27 31.25 5.79
C CYS A 73 -10.69 31.85 5.72
N LYS A 74 -11.22 32.11 4.53
CA LYS A 74 -12.62 32.57 4.34
C LYS A 74 -13.62 31.56 4.92
N HIS A 75 -13.40 30.27 4.69
CA HIS A 75 -14.26 29.20 5.19
C HIS A 75 -14.21 29.09 6.71
N ASP A 76 -13.01 29.11 7.30
CA ASP A 76 -12.79 29.07 8.76
C ASP A 76 -13.38 30.31 9.48
N SER A 77 -13.42 31.48 8.81
CA SER A 77 -14.06 32.70 9.36
C SER A 77 -15.58 32.74 9.30
N LYS A 78 -16.23 31.86 8.52
CA LYS A 78 -17.69 31.77 8.49
C LYS A 78 -18.27 30.84 9.54
N GLN A 79 -17.46 29.98 10.16
CA GLN A 79 -17.95 29.07 11.20
C GLN A 79 -18.05 29.78 12.56
N GLN A 80 -19.22 29.69 13.20
CA GLN A 80 -19.49 30.31 14.52
C GLN A 80 -18.59 29.75 15.63
N HIS A 81 -18.04 28.55 15.45
CA HIS A 81 -17.02 27.95 16.31
C HIS A 81 -15.73 27.78 15.51
N ARG A 82 -14.59 28.18 16.09
CA ARG A 82 -13.26 28.01 15.48
C ARG A 82 -13.05 26.53 15.15
N LEU A 83 -12.62 26.21 13.91
CA LEU A 83 -12.27 24.83 13.57
C LEU A 83 -11.16 24.33 14.52
N PRO A 84 -11.31 23.15 15.13
CA PRO A 84 -10.18 22.48 15.77
C PRO A 84 -9.08 22.32 14.72
N ILE A 85 -7.85 22.69 15.07
CA ILE A 85 -6.72 22.64 14.13
C ILE A 85 -6.49 21.24 13.58
N ASP A 86 -6.83 20.21 14.36
CA ASP A 86 -6.77 18.80 13.96
C ASP A 86 -7.66 18.50 12.74
N ASN A 87 -8.73 19.27 12.54
CA ASN A 87 -9.63 19.14 11.39
C ASN A 87 -9.22 20.01 10.21
N LEU A 88 -8.18 20.84 10.32
CA LEU A 88 -7.81 21.81 9.28
C LEU A 88 -7.37 21.12 7.99
N LEU A 89 -6.55 20.07 8.10
CA LEU A 89 -6.12 19.27 6.95
C LEU A 89 -7.31 18.58 6.27
N THR A 90 -8.17 17.95 7.06
CA THR A 90 -9.39 17.28 6.56
C THR A 90 -10.28 18.28 5.81
N THR A 91 -10.54 19.44 6.42
CA THR A 91 -11.34 20.53 5.83
C THR A 91 -10.70 21.02 4.52
N TYR A 92 -9.39 21.24 4.51
CA TYR A 92 -8.67 21.68 3.31
C TYR A 92 -8.84 20.71 2.16
N VAL A 93 -8.63 19.42 2.41
CA VAL A 93 -8.74 18.40 1.36
C VAL A 93 -10.16 18.28 0.84
N GLU A 94 -11.16 18.33 1.72
CA GLU A 94 -12.58 18.26 1.35
C GLU A 94 -13.00 19.46 0.49
N LEU A 95 -12.59 20.68 0.87
CA LEU A 95 -12.91 21.91 0.13
C LEU A 95 -12.42 21.86 -1.32
N TYR A 96 -11.21 21.33 -1.56
CA TYR A 96 -10.63 21.21 -2.90
C TYR A 96 -10.90 19.88 -3.59
N LYS A 97 -11.68 18.99 -2.96
CA LYS A 97 -11.99 17.66 -3.51
C LYS A 97 -10.76 16.94 -4.07
N ILE A 98 -9.63 17.05 -3.36
CA ILE A 98 -8.33 16.61 -3.86
C ILE A 98 -8.39 15.13 -4.20
N THR A 99 -7.92 14.78 -5.40
CA THR A 99 -7.93 13.40 -5.88
C THR A 99 -6.54 12.76 -5.86
N GLU A 100 -5.47 13.53 -5.77
CA GLU A 100 -4.11 13.03 -5.91
C GLU A 100 -3.19 13.57 -4.82
N PHE A 101 -2.47 12.67 -4.17
CA PHE A 101 -1.50 12.99 -3.13
C PHE A 101 -0.13 12.49 -3.55
N HIS A 102 0.82 13.40 -3.75
CA HIS A 102 2.20 13.07 -4.09
C HIS A 102 3.11 13.50 -2.94
N LEU A 103 3.37 12.56 -2.04
CA LEU A 103 4.07 12.75 -0.77
C LEU A 103 5.44 12.04 -0.80
N ASP A 104 6.13 12.10 -1.93
CA ASP A 104 7.41 11.41 -2.13
C ASP A 104 8.54 12.09 -1.32
N SER A 105 9.37 11.30 -0.65
CA SER A 105 10.51 11.75 0.19
C SER A 105 10.17 12.69 1.37
N ILE A 106 8.90 12.90 1.69
CA ILE A 106 8.45 13.81 2.76
C ILE A 106 8.75 13.27 4.17
N PHE A 107 8.63 11.96 4.36
CA PHE A 107 8.82 11.29 5.65
C PHE A 107 10.24 10.71 5.83
N LYS A 108 11.10 10.81 4.80
CA LYS A 108 12.43 10.19 4.77
C LYS A 108 13.36 10.61 5.92
N PHE A 109 13.38 11.91 6.25
CA PHE A 109 14.32 12.52 7.20
C PHE A 109 13.67 12.94 8.52
N ARG A 110 12.42 12.56 8.76
CA ARG A 110 11.68 12.96 9.96
C ARG A 110 11.84 11.91 11.06
N GLU A 111 11.86 12.37 12.31
CA GLU A 111 11.85 11.52 13.51
C GLU A 111 10.57 10.67 13.58
N ASP A 112 9.48 11.21 13.04
CA ASP A 112 8.18 10.57 12.98
C ASP A 112 7.85 10.12 11.55
N ARG A 113 7.97 8.80 11.32
CA ARG A 113 7.66 8.12 10.05
C ARG A 113 6.19 7.74 9.92
N THR A 114 5.34 8.19 10.85
CA THR A 114 3.91 7.87 10.80
C THR A 114 3.17 8.76 9.80
N LEU A 115 2.22 8.15 9.10
CA LEU A 115 1.34 8.86 8.18
C LEU A 115 0.18 9.48 8.98
N PRO A 116 -0.13 10.78 8.82
CA PRO A 116 -1.25 11.40 9.51
C PRO A 116 -2.57 10.73 9.12
N LYS A 117 -3.39 10.38 10.12
CA LYS A 117 -4.66 9.65 9.92
C LYS A 117 -5.65 10.43 9.06
N GLU A 118 -5.55 11.77 9.12
CA GLU A 118 -6.37 12.72 8.36
C GLU A 118 -6.23 12.52 6.85
N LEU A 119 -5.05 12.08 6.36
CA LEU A 119 -4.85 11.77 4.94
C LEU A 119 -5.84 10.71 4.44
N PHE A 120 -6.20 9.77 5.31
CA PHE A 120 -7.08 8.66 4.95
C PHE A 120 -8.56 8.98 5.09
N ARG A 121 -8.91 10.16 5.61
CA ARG A 121 -10.29 10.68 5.60
C ARG A 121 -10.66 11.31 4.25
N CYS A 122 -9.73 11.35 3.29
CA CYS A 122 -9.89 11.97 1.99
C CYS A 122 -10.56 11.00 0.99
N TYR A 123 -11.88 10.78 1.12
CA TYR A 123 -12.63 9.75 0.38
C TYR A 123 -12.61 9.87 -1.16
N ASN A 124 -12.21 11.02 -1.69
CA ASN A 124 -12.10 11.27 -3.13
C ASN A 124 -10.75 10.89 -3.74
N MET A 125 -9.78 10.46 -2.92
CA MET A 125 -8.43 10.13 -3.37
C MET A 125 -8.44 8.97 -4.37
N ARG A 126 -7.73 9.17 -5.49
CA ARG A 126 -7.52 8.21 -6.58
C ARG A 126 -6.05 7.80 -6.69
N ILE A 127 -5.13 8.71 -6.40
CA ILE A 127 -3.69 8.46 -6.48
C ILE A 127 -3.05 8.81 -5.14
N LEU A 128 -2.31 7.88 -4.57
CA LEU A 128 -1.47 8.10 -3.40
C LEU A 128 -0.04 7.65 -3.71
N SER A 129 0.88 8.61 -3.83
CA SER A 129 2.31 8.36 -3.96
C SER A 129 3.02 8.68 -2.64
N LEU A 130 3.72 7.68 -2.11
CA LEU A 130 4.47 7.70 -0.86
C LEU A 130 5.87 7.12 -1.09
N LYS A 131 6.47 7.38 -2.25
CA LYS A 131 7.76 6.80 -2.61
C LYS A 131 8.89 7.39 -1.76
N TYR A 132 9.94 6.62 -1.54
CA TYR A 132 11.19 7.09 -0.90
C TYR A 132 11.04 7.62 0.54
N ASN A 133 10.13 7.05 1.34
CA ASN A 133 9.77 7.58 2.67
C ASN A 133 10.25 6.74 3.86
N CYS A 134 10.98 5.65 3.62
CA CYS A 134 11.41 4.73 4.68
C CYS A 134 10.25 4.18 5.55
N LEU A 135 9.03 4.12 5.01
CA LEU A 135 7.85 3.67 5.75
C LEU A 135 7.99 2.21 6.17
N GLU A 136 7.66 1.92 7.43
CA GLU A 136 7.68 0.57 7.99
C GLU A 136 6.29 -0.06 8.04
N ALA A 137 5.23 0.75 7.98
CA ALA A 137 3.85 0.29 7.94
C ALA A 137 2.94 1.31 7.23
N ILE A 138 1.86 0.80 6.64
CA ILE A 138 0.73 1.60 6.18
C ILE A 138 -0.40 1.44 7.20
N PRO A 139 -1.01 2.53 7.69
CA PRO A 139 -2.04 2.43 8.70
C PRO A 139 -3.30 1.76 8.14
N PRO A 140 -4.09 1.07 8.99
CA PRO A 140 -5.33 0.42 8.61
C PRO A 140 -6.37 1.36 7.98
N ASP A 141 -6.30 2.65 8.27
CA ASP A 141 -7.18 3.66 7.67
C ASP A 141 -7.09 3.75 6.15
N ILE A 142 -6.06 3.17 5.50
CA ILE A 142 -5.99 3.04 4.04
C ILE A 142 -7.28 2.47 3.43
N GLY A 143 -7.98 1.58 4.14
CA GLY A 143 -9.24 0.99 3.69
C GLY A 143 -10.40 1.98 3.54
N ARG A 144 -10.28 3.20 4.07
CA ARG A 144 -11.26 4.28 3.85
C ARG A 144 -11.20 4.83 2.42
N LEU A 145 -10.06 4.70 1.74
CA LEU A 145 -9.82 5.28 0.41
C LEU A 145 -10.40 4.41 -0.72
N ARG A 146 -11.72 4.22 -0.73
CA ARG A 146 -12.42 3.35 -1.70
C ARG A 146 -12.22 3.72 -3.18
N LYS A 147 -11.97 4.99 -3.46
CA LYS A 147 -11.74 5.50 -4.82
C LYS A 147 -10.28 5.42 -5.24
N LEU A 148 -9.39 4.93 -4.37
CA LEU A 148 -7.97 4.78 -4.66
C LEU A 148 -7.81 3.79 -5.82
N GLN A 149 -7.12 4.22 -6.86
CA GLN A 149 -6.84 3.46 -8.08
C GLN A 149 -5.36 3.12 -8.21
N TYR A 150 -4.50 3.97 -7.66
CA TYR A 150 -3.06 3.85 -7.77
C TYR A 150 -2.40 4.15 -6.43
N LEU A 151 -1.61 3.18 -5.95
CA LEU A 151 -0.85 3.28 -4.71
C LEU A 151 0.64 3.04 -4.98
N ALA A 152 1.47 4.06 -4.79
CA ALA A 152 2.91 3.93 -4.94
C ALA A 152 3.65 3.95 -3.60
N LEU A 153 4.34 2.85 -3.32
CA LEU A 153 5.09 2.59 -2.10
C LEU A 153 6.54 2.19 -2.37
N THR A 154 7.04 2.49 -3.56
CA THR A 154 8.42 2.19 -3.99
C THR A 154 9.47 2.80 -3.04
N ASN A 155 10.54 2.05 -2.77
CA ASN A 155 11.65 2.49 -1.91
C ASN A 155 11.20 2.86 -0.47
N ASN A 156 10.57 1.91 0.20
CA ASN A 156 10.24 1.99 1.62
C ASN A 156 10.85 0.79 2.38
N ARG A 157 10.45 0.56 3.63
CA ARG A 157 10.92 -0.56 4.47
C ARG A 157 9.78 -1.52 4.80
N LEU A 158 8.86 -1.68 3.86
CA LEU A 158 7.66 -2.48 4.07
C LEU A 158 8.00 -3.97 4.08
N GLN A 159 7.51 -4.65 5.10
CA GLN A 159 7.47 -6.10 5.25
C GLN A 159 6.02 -6.59 5.03
N ILE A 160 5.78 -7.89 5.13
CA ILE A 160 4.46 -8.48 4.87
C ILE A 160 3.40 -7.92 5.83
N HIS A 161 3.72 -7.79 7.12
CA HIS A 161 2.81 -7.26 8.14
C HIS A 161 2.64 -5.73 8.07
N SER A 162 3.43 -5.05 7.24
CA SER A 162 3.35 -3.61 7.03
C SER A 162 2.14 -3.19 6.20
N LEU A 163 1.52 -4.12 5.47
CA LEU A 163 0.33 -3.88 4.66
C LEU A 163 -0.90 -4.49 5.35
N PRO A 164 -1.86 -3.68 5.82
CA PRO A 164 -3.04 -4.17 6.52
C PRO A 164 -4.04 -4.78 5.54
N TYR A 165 -4.81 -5.79 5.98
CA TYR A 165 -5.88 -6.39 5.18
C TYR A 165 -6.92 -5.37 4.72
N THR A 166 -7.12 -4.27 5.47
CA THR A 166 -8.02 -3.18 5.08
C THR A 166 -7.69 -2.55 3.72
N LEU A 167 -6.47 -2.76 3.18
CA LEU A 167 -6.15 -2.39 1.80
C LEU A 167 -7.07 -3.10 0.78
N ALA A 168 -7.57 -4.30 1.09
CA ALA A 168 -8.55 -5.02 0.27
C ALA A 168 -9.90 -4.27 0.16
N PHE A 169 -10.19 -3.34 1.07
CA PHE A 169 -11.40 -2.51 1.01
C PHE A 169 -11.33 -1.42 -0.07
N CYS A 170 -10.13 -1.13 -0.59
CA CYS A 170 -9.92 -0.24 -1.73
C CYS A 170 -10.37 -0.92 -3.03
N SER A 171 -11.68 -1.12 -3.19
CA SER A 171 -12.30 -1.88 -4.31
C SER A 171 -12.02 -1.34 -5.72
N LYS A 172 -11.50 -0.11 -5.85
CA LYS A 172 -11.10 0.50 -7.12
C LYS A 172 -9.59 0.44 -7.39
N LEU A 173 -8.81 -0.15 -6.49
CA LEU A 173 -7.36 -0.19 -6.59
C LEU A 173 -6.93 -1.13 -7.72
N LYS A 174 -6.23 -0.57 -8.71
CA LYS A 174 -5.78 -1.27 -9.91
C LYS A 174 -4.28 -1.51 -9.91
N THR A 175 -3.51 -0.54 -9.41
CA THR A 175 -2.05 -0.58 -9.46
C THR A 175 -1.45 -0.35 -8.09
N ILE A 176 -0.53 -1.24 -7.70
CA ILE A 176 0.28 -1.09 -6.49
C ILE A 176 1.75 -1.21 -6.87
N LEU A 177 2.56 -0.23 -6.49
CA LEU A 177 4.02 -0.28 -6.64
C LEU A 177 4.70 -0.58 -5.30
N LEU A 178 5.26 -1.78 -5.16
CA LEU A 178 5.97 -2.26 -3.97
C LEU A 178 7.46 -2.47 -4.23
N ASP A 179 8.01 -1.94 -5.32
CA ASP A 179 9.42 -2.12 -5.66
C ASP A 179 10.36 -1.61 -4.55
N ASN A 180 11.49 -2.28 -4.38
CA ASN A 180 12.55 -1.94 -3.42
C ASN A 180 12.02 -1.76 -1.98
N ASN A 181 11.34 -2.80 -1.48
CA ASN A 181 10.93 -2.93 -0.09
C ASN A 181 11.62 -4.17 0.54
N GLN A 182 11.10 -4.65 1.67
CA GLN A 182 11.62 -5.80 2.42
C GLN A 182 10.60 -6.95 2.43
N LEU A 183 9.88 -7.15 1.32
CA LEU A 183 8.86 -8.19 1.20
C LEU A 183 9.50 -9.54 0.87
N ASP A 184 9.20 -10.56 1.68
CA ASP A 184 9.60 -11.95 1.39
C ASP A 184 8.59 -12.65 0.46
N ALA A 185 7.36 -12.16 0.45
CA ALA A 185 6.21 -12.63 -0.31
C ALA A 185 5.17 -11.50 -0.41
N LEU A 186 4.18 -11.65 -1.28
CA LEU A 186 3.03 -10.75 -1.30
C LEU A 186 2.03 -11.13 -0.20
N PRO A 187 1.30 -10.19 0.43
CA PRO A 187 0.22 -10.53 1.36
C PRO A 187 -0.88 -11.34 0.68
N GLY A 188 -1.33 -12.41 1.33
CA GLY A 188 -2.33 -13.34 0.80
C GLY A 188 -3.64 -12.69 0.34
N PHE A 189 -4.08 -11.64 1.02
CA PHE A 189 -5.31 -10.92 0.68
C PHE A 189 -5.29 -10.26 -0.70
N LEU A 190 -4.11 -10.05 -1.32
CA LEU A 190 -4.04 -9.54 -2.69
C LEU A 190 -4.69 -10.50 -3.70
N LEU A 191 -4.75 -11.80 -3.38
CA LEU A 191 -5.48 -12.79 -4.19
C LEU A 191 -6.99 -12.58 -4.19
N GLU A 192 -7.53 -11.92 -3.17
CA GLU A 192 -8.97 -11.63 -3.01
C GLU A 192 -9.37 -10.32 -3.72
N MET A 193 -8.40 -9.51 -4.13
CA MET A 193 -8.62 -8.20 -4.76
C MET A 193 -8.87 -8.34 -6.26
N SER A 194 -10.10 -8.63 -6.67
CA SER A 194 -10.45 -8.85 -8.09
C SER A 194 -10.20 -7.66 -9.02
N GLY A 195 -10.11 -6.44 -8.49
CA GLY A 195 -9.86 -5.21 -9.26
C GLY A 195 -8.38 -4.92 -9.54
N ILE A 196 -7.45 -5.69 -8.97
CA ILE A 196 -6.02 -5.43 -9.11
C ILE A 196 -5.52 -5.90 -10.48
N GLU A 197 -4.94 -4.97 -11.24
CA GLU A 197 -4.46 -5.20 -12.61
C GLU A 197 -2.93 -5.32 -12.64
N THR A 198 -2.23 -4.67 -11.71
CA THR A 198 -0.76 -4.57 -11.76
C THR A 198 -0.17 -4.45 -10.36
N VAL A 199 0.80 -5.31 -10.05
CA VAL A 199 1.57 -5.27 -8.80
C VAL A 199 3.06 -5.34 -9.12
N HIS A 200 3.74 -4.21 -8.98
CA HIS A 200 5.20 -4.17 -9.08
C HIS A 200 5.83 -4.54 -7.75
N ARG A 201 6.89 -5.36 -7.78
CA ARG A 201 7.52 -5.94 -6.59
C ARG A 201 9.00 -6.23 -6.77
N HIS A 202 9.65 -5.64 -7.78
CA HIS A 202 11.06 -5.86 -8.06
C HIS A 202 11.95 -5.28 -6.95
N GLY A 203 13.16 -5.83 -6.79
CA GLY A 203 14.12 -5.33 -5.81
C GLY A 203 13.76 -5.56 -4.34
N ASN A 204 12.76 -6.39 -4.05
CA ASN A 204 12.53 -6.89 -2.69
C ASN A 204 13.57 -7.96 -2.35
N HIS A 205 14.46 -7.65 -1.41
CA HIS A 205 15.73 -8.38 -1.17
C HIS A 205 15.56 -9.90 -0.91
N ASN A 206 14.47 -10.29 -0.26
CA ASN A 206 14.21 -11.68 0.11
C ASN A 206 13.22 -12.40 -0.82
N TYR A 207 12.55 -11.67 -1.71
CA TYR A 207 11.45 -12.19 -2.52
C TYR A 207 11.89 -13.33 -3.43
N PHE A 208 13.03 -13.14 -4.10
CA PHE A 208 13.61 -14.15 -4.98
C PHE A 208 14.06 -15.39 -4.19
N LYS A 209 14.82 -15.19 -3.09
CA LYS A 209 15.28 -16.28 -2.23
C LYS A 209 14.13 -17.13 -1.69
N SER A 210 13.09 -16.49 -1.15
CA SER A 210 11.89 -17.17 -0.64
C SER A 210 11.17 -17.95 -1.74
N THR A 211 11.07 -17.41 -2.95
CA THR A 211 10.47 -18.12 -4.09
C THR A 211 11.20 -19.44 -4.34
N PHE A 212 12.53 -19.42 -4.46
CA PHE A 212 13.31 -20.64 -4.68
C PHE A 212 13.22 -21.63 -3.52
N MET A 213 13.24 -21.13 -2.29
CA MET A 213 13.25 -21.98 -1.10
C MET A 213 11.96 -22.79 -0.93
N TRP A 214 10.81 -22.25 -1.32
CA TRP A 214 9.50 -22.88 -1.02
C TRP A 214 8.78 -23.45 -2.24
N TYR A 215 9.15 -23.07 -3.46
CA TYR A 215 8.39 -23.44 -4.65
C TYR A 215 8.36 -24.96 -4.93
N HIS A 216 9.44 -25.67 -4.58
CA HIS A 216 9.55 -27.12 -4.76
C HIS A 216 9.34 -27.94 -3.48
N THR A 217 9.01 -27.29 -2.36
CA THR A 217 8.81 -27.99 -1.09
C THR A 217 7.41 -28.58 -0.97
N ASP A 218 7.29 -29.62 -0.15
CA ASP A 218 6.00 -30.19 0.25
C ASP A 218 5.16 -29.19 1.08
N VAL A 219 3.86 -29.46 1.18
CA VAL A 219 2.85 -28.75 1.98
C VAL A 219 3.33 -28.51 3.40
N ASP A 220 3.87 -29.56 4.04
CA ASP A 220 4.27 -29.52 5.45
C ASP A 220 5.41 -28.52 5.71
N PHE A 221 6.24 -28.23 4.70
CA PHE A 221 7.31 -27.23 4.82
C PHE A 221 6.82 -25.80 4.57
N ARG A 222 5.68 -25.63 3.92
CA ARG A 222 5.07 -24.31 3.63
C ARG A 222 4.16 -23.81 4.74
N ILE A 223 3.79 -24.69 5.65
CA ILE A 223 3.05 -24.37 6.87
C ILE A 223 4.03 -24.26 8.03
N ILE A 224 4.35 -23.04 8.40
CA ILE A 224 5.42 -22.72 9.36
C ILE A 224 4.79 -22.27 10.67
N PRO A 225 4.94 -23.01 11.78
CA PRO A 225 4.42 -22.58 13.08
C PRO A 225 5.14 -21.31 13.55
N THR A 226 4.40 -20.37 14.13
CA THR A 226 4.97 -19.15 14.72
C THR A 226 5.22 -19.32 16.21
N SER A 227 6.38 -18.85 16.67
CA SER A 227 6.67 -18.70 18.08
C SER A 227 5.82 -17.56 18.64
N GLY A 228 4.97 -17.87 19.61
CA GLY A 228 4.20 -16.88 20.38
C GLY A 228 4.72 -16.83 21.82
N THR A 229 4.56 -15.68 22.45
CA THR A 229 4.87 -15.53 23.87
C THR A 229 3.77 -16.19 24.70
N ASN A 230 4.15 -17.05 25.64
CA ASN A 230 3.24 -17.58 26.65
C ASN A 230 2.95 -16.48 27.68
N VAL A 231 2.17 -15.47 27.29
CA VAL A 231 1.68 -14.44 28.22
C VAL A 231 0.44 -15.00 28.90
N LEU A 232 0.44 -15.01 30.23
CA LEU A 232 -0.75 -15.34 31.01
C LEU A 232 -1.86 -14.35 30.63
N PRO A 233 -3.07 -14.82 30.30
CA PRO A 233 -4.18 -13.93 29.95
C PRO A 233 -4.38 -12.91 31.07
N SER A 234 -4.61 -11.64 30.70
CA SER A 234 -5.07 -10.63 31.65
C SER A 234 -6.28 -11.18 32.42
N THR A 235 -6.28 -11.04 33.74
CA THR A 235 -7.39 -11.43 34.60
C THR A 235 -8.59 -10.50 34.49
N SER A 236 -8.45 -9.33 33.85
CA SER A 236 -9.56 -8.42 33.57
C SER A 236 -10.31 -8.83 32.30
N PRO A 237 -11.66 -8.81 32.32
CA PRO A 237 -12.45 -9.09 31.13
C PRO A 237 -12.23 -8.01 30.07
N ASP A 238 -12.18 -8.43 28.81
CA ASP A 238 -12.13 -7.51 27.68
C ASP A 238 -13.38 -6.62 27.65
N MET A 239 -13.21 -5.32 27.38
CA MET A 239 -14.31 -4.37 27.23
C MET A 239 -15.20 -4.75 26.04
N LEU A 240 -16.50 -4.48 26.11
CA LEU A 240 -17.45 -4.72 25.03
C LEU A 240 -17.00 -4.09 23.69
N GLN A 241 -16.45 -2.88 23.72
CA GLN A 241 -15.91 -2.20 22.54
C GLN A 241 -14.78 -3.01 21.88
N PHE A 242 -13.89 -3.60 22.69
CA PHE A 242 -12.79 -4.44 22.23
C PHE A 242 -13.30 -5.74 21.60
N LEU A 243 -14.26 -6.41 22.24
CA LEU A 243 -14.88 -7.63 21.73
C LEU A 243 -15.62 -7.37 20.40
N ALA A 244 -16.38 -6.27 20.33
CA ALA A 244 -17.06 -5.84 19.11
C ALA A 244 -16.05 -5.57 17.98
N ALA A 245 -14.99 -4.81 18.26
CA ALA A 245 -13.92 -4.53 17.30
C ALA A 245 -13.27 -5.82 16.79
N LYS A 246 -12.91 -6.74 17.69
CA LYS A 246 -12.32 -8.04 17.35
C LYS A 246 -13.22 -8.85 16.41
N THR A 247 -14.52 -8.91 16.71
CA THR A 247 -15.49 -9.62 15.85
C THR A 247 -15.60 -8.97 14.47
N ILE A 248 -15.70 -7.64 14.41
CA ILE A 248 -15.82 -6.89 13.15
C ILE A 248 -14.56 -7.12 12.29
N ILE A 249 -13.36 -7.02 12.87
CA ILE A 249 -12.10 -7.32 12.18
C ILE A 249 -12.12 -8.73 11.56
N GLY A 250 -12.60 -9.72 12.31
CA GLY A 250 -12.65 -11.11 11.86
C GLY A 250 -13.57 -11.36 10.67
N THR A 251 -14.59 -10.51 10.47
CA THR A 251 -15.49 -10.64 9.31
C THR A 251 -14.79 -10.40 7.98
N ARG A 252 -13.66 -9.68 7.97
CA ARG A 252 -12.94 -9.25 6.76
C ARG A 252 -13.82 -8.49 5.75
N LYS A 253 -14.96 -7.95 6.18
CA LYS A 253 -15.82 -7.08 5.38
C LYS A 253 -15.42 -5.63 5.57
N ASP A 254 -15.69 -4.81 4.56
CA ASP A 254 -15.42 -3.38 4.57
C ASP A 254 -16.30 -2.64 5.60
N PHE A 255 -15.85 -2.69 6.85
CA PHE A 255 -16.52 -2.07 7.99
C PHE A 255 -16.38 -0.55 8.00
N PHE A 256 -15.48 0.07 7.22
CA PHE A 256 -15.35 1.53 7.19
C PHE A 256 -16.57 2.21 6.60
N ASN A 257 -17.33 1.47 5.80
CA ASN A 257 -18.46 1.99 5.05
C ASN A 257 -19.76 1.26 5.36
N ASP A 258 -19.71 0.32 6.29
CA ASP A 258 -20.88 -0.29 6.87
C ASP A 258 -21.65 0.80 7.65
N PRO A 259 -22.92 1.10 7.31
CA PRO A 259 -23.70 2.09 8.03
C PRO A 259 -24.03 1.65 9.47
N ASP A 260 -24.04 0.34 9.75
CA ASP A 260 -24.37 -0.21 11.06
C ASP A 260 -23.18 -0.11 12.04
N VAL A 261 -21.97 0.12 11.52
CA VAL A 261 -20.77 0.32 12.33
C VAL A 261 -20.61 1.82 12.64
N ALA A 262 -20.73 2.17 13.91
CA ALA A 262 -20.57 3.54 14.40
C ALA A 262 -19.20 4.14 14.05
N GLY A 263 -19.14 5.44 13.74
CA GLY A 263 -17.91 6.15 13.39
C GLY A 263 -16.80 6.03 14.45
N ILE A 264 -17.16 6.18 15.71
CA ILE A 264 -16.23 6.03 16.85
C ILE A 264 -15.65 4.61 16.90
N LEU A 265 -16.44 3.60 16.56
CA LEU A 265 -15.98 2.21 16.53
C LEU A 265 -15.05 1.96 15.33
N LYS A 266 -15.30 2.58 14.17
CA LYS A 266 -14.40 2.53 13.00
C LYS A 266 -13.02 3.11 13.34
N ASP A 267 -12.99 4.27 13.99
CA ASP A 267 -11.76 4.93 14.43
C ASP A 267 -11.02 4.07 15.47
N TYR A 268 -11.75 3.54 16.46
CA TYR A 268 -11.19 2.63 17.45
C TYR A 268 -10.60 1.35 16.83
N ILE A 269 -11.32 0.72 15.89
CA ILE A 269 -10.83 -0.47 15.17
C ILE A 269 -9.53 -0.15 14.44
N ALA A 270 -9.45 1.00 13.75
CA ALA A 270 -8.24 1.40 13.03
C ALA A 270 -7.04 1.56 13.98
N ASP A 271 -7.26 2.07 15.19
CA ASP A 271 -6.21 2.26 16.20
C ASP A 271 -5.64 0.94 16.74
N ILE A 272 -6.50 -0.07 16.92
CA ILE A 272 -6.09 -1.35 17.52
C ILE A 272 -5.82 -2.46 16.50
N TYR A 273 -6.06 -2.22 15.21
CA TYR A 273 -5.99 -3.25 14.17
C TYR A 273 -4.63 -3.96 14.12
N SER A 274 -3.55 -3.20 14.28
CA SER A 274 -2.16 -3.69 14.25
C SER A 274 -1.82 -4.63 15.41
N LEU A 275 -2.67 -4.69 16.45
CA LEU A 275 -2.50 -5.58 17.58
C LEU A 275 -2.95 -7.02 17.28
N PHE A 276 -3.52 -7.25 16.09
CA PHE A 276 -4.11 -8.54 15.73
C PHE A 276 -3.47 -9.18 14.51
N ASN A 277 -3.40 -10.51 14.58
CA ASN A 277 -3.34 -11.36 13.42
C ASN A 277 -4.76 -11.76 13.02
N VAL A 278 -5.08 -11.62 11.73
CA VAL A 278 -6.37 -12.02 11.16
C VAL A 278 -6.19 -13.30 10.38
N CYS A 279 -6.93 -14.35 10.74
CA CYS A 279 -6.86 -15.64 10.05
C CYS A 279 -7.30 -15.47 8.60
N SER A 280 -6.49 -15.99 7.67
CA SER A 280 -6.79 -15.92 6.23
C SER A 280 -7.83 -16.97 5.79
N HIS A 281 -8.21 -17.91 6.67
CA HIS A 281 -9.22 -18.92 6.38
C HIS A 281 -10.55 -18.66 7.10
N CYS A 282 -10.56 -18.66 8.44
CA CYS A 282 -11.77 -18.46 9.26
C CYS A 282 -11.88 -17.04 9.81
N ASN A 283 -12.92 -16.74 10.59
CA ASN A 283 -13.11 -15.41 11.22
C ASN A 283 -12.29 -15.24 12.53
N GLY A 284 -11.28 -16.10 12.73
CA GLY A 284 -10.43 -16.08 13.91
C GLY A 284 -9.52 -14.85 13.91
N VAL A 285 -9.52 -14.12 15.02
CA VAL A 285 -8.63 -12.98 15.27
C VAL A 285 -7.89 -13.24 16.56
N THR A 286 -6.56 -13.22 16.51
CA THR A 286 -5.70 -13.43 17.68
C THR A 286 -4.76 -12.25 17.85
N ARG A 287 -4.23 -12.05 19.05
CA ARG A 287 -3.21 -11.02 19.27
C ARG A 287 -1.93 -11.40 18.52
N THR A 288 -1.19 -10.40 18.04
CA THR A 288 0.05 -10.60 17.28
C THR A 288 1.10 -11.44 18.00
N TYR A 289 1.12 -11.39 19.33
CA TYR A 289 2.04 -12.15 20.17
C TYR A 289 1.64 -13.62 20.41
N LEU A 290 0.44 -14.04 19.99
CA LEU A 290 -0.02 -15.42 20.13
C LEU A 290 0.51 -16.31 18.99
N LYS A 291 0.58 -17.61 19.28
CA LYS A 291 0.99 -18.64 18.31
C LYS A 291 -0.03 -18.76 17.18
N GLY A 292 0.45 -19.19 16.02
CA GLY A 292 -0.32 -19.44 14.81
C GLY A 292 0.57 -20.09 13.75
N TYR A 293 0.21 -19.94 12.49
CA TYR A 293 0.98 -20.46 11.37
C TYR A 293 1.14 -19.40 10.29
N LYS A 294 2.34 -19.30 9.73
CA LYS A 294 2.61 -18.64 8.45
C LYS A 294 2.43 -19.69 7.36
N VAL A 295 1.69 -19.35 6.32
CA VAL A 295 1.41 -20.27 5.22
C VAL A 295 1.86 -19.62 3.92
N ILE A 296 2.66 -20.34 3.14
CA ILE A 296 3.16 -19.87 1.86
C ILE A 296 2.40 -20.58 0.74
N THR A 297 1.72 -19.81 -0.10
CA THR A 297 1.04 -20.31 -1.31
C THR A 297 1.67 -19.69 -2.55
N PHE A 298 1.42 -20.29 -3.71
CA PHE A 298 1.93 -19.79 -4.99
C PHE A 298 0.80 -19.63 -5.99
N LYS A 299 0.91 -18.62 -6.86
CA LYS A 299 0.04 -18.47 -8.03
C LYS A 299 0.87 -18.32 -9.29
N ASN A 300 0.50 -19.07 -10.33
CA ASN A 300 1.23 -19.12 -11.59
C ASN A 300 0.29 -19.05 -12.81
N PRO A 301 0.48 -18.10 -13.73
CA PRO A 301 1.13 -16.80 -13.50
C PRO A 301 0.25 -15.89 -12.62
N TYR A 302 0.84 -14.85 -12.02
CA TYR A 302 0.05 -13.80 -11.35
C TYR A 302 0.51 -12.41 -11.77
N LEU A 303 -0.42 -11.64 -12.36
CA LEU A 303 -0.23 -10.27 -12.85
C LEU A 303 1.13 -10.05 -13.52
N GLY A 304 1.40 -10.82 -14.58
CA GLY A 304 2.68 -10.91 -15.27
C GLY A 304 2.94 -12.35 -15.71
N ASN A 305 4.21 -12.69 -16.00
CA ASN A 305 4.60 -14.02 -16.51
C ASN A 305 5.46 -14.82 -15.52
N THR A 306 5.35 -14.54 -14.22
CA THR A 306 6.17 -15.22 -13.22
C THR A 306 5.32 -15.83 -12.11
N CYS A 307 5.83 -16.90 -11.53
CA CYS A 307 5.30 -17.47 -10.30
C CYS A 307 5.50 -16.49 -9.13
N VAL A 308 4.51 -16.40 -8.26
CA VAL A 308 4.45 -15.40 -7.19
C VAL A 308 4.15 -16.08 -5.86
N PRO A 309 5.06 -16.02 -4.85
CA PRO A 309 4.74 -16.41 -3.50
C PRO A 309 3.81 -15.40 -2.80
N PHE A 310 2.84 -15.95 -2.08
CA PHE A 310 1.96 -15.23 -1.17
C PHE A 310 2.12 -15.78 0.24
N MET A 311 2.10 -14.90 1.23
CA MET A 311 2.11 -15.28 2.64
C MET A 311 0.79 -14.95 3.31
N HIS A 312 0.30 -15.93 4.05
CA HIS A 312 -0.92 -15.87 4.84
C HIS A 312 -0.59 -16.12 6.30
N TRP A 313 -1.49 -15.68 7.18
CA TRP A 313 -1.46 -16.06 8.58
C TRP A 313 -2.72 -16.84 8.94
N THR A 314 -2.59 -17.91 9.71
CA THR A 314 -3.73 -18.69 10.20
C THR A 314 -3.63 -18.99 11.70
N CYS A 315 -4.80 -19.13 12.32
CA CYS A 315 -4.91 -19.38 13.76
C CYS A 315 -4.70 -20.84 14.17
N SER A 316 -4.81 -21.79 13.24
CA SER A 316 -4.67 -23.23 13.51
C SER A 316 -4.05 -23.96 12.32
N LEU A 317 -3.54 -25.17 12.58
CA LEU A 317 -3.00 -26.06 11.55
C LEU A 317 -4.08 -26.46 10.54
N GLU A 318 -5.32 -26.66 10.99
CA GLU A 318 -6.46 -26.95 10.13
C GLU A 318 -6.72 -25.81 9.15
N CYS A 319 -6.75 -24.57 9.65
CA CYS A 319 -6.87 -23.39 8.80
C CYS A 319 -5.70 -23.25 7.83
N ALA A 320 -4.49 -23.63 8.26
CA ALA A 320 -3.30 -23.61 7.40
C ALA A 320 -3.42 -24.60 6.24
N LYS A 321 -3.77 -25.86 6.55
CA LYS A 321 -3.97 -26.91 5.54
C LYS A 321 -5.11 -26.58 4.58
N ALA A 322 -6.19 -25.98 5.10
CA ALA A 322 -7.32 -25.55 4.30
C ALA A 322 -6.99 -24.43 3.29
N LEU A 323 -5.87 -23.72 3.46
CA LEU A 323 -5.36 -22.76 2.48
C LEU A 323 -4.30 -23.38 1.55
N GLU A 324 -3.30 -24.06 2.12
CA GLU A 324 -2.14 -24.52 1.35
C GLU A 324 -2.51 -25.66 0.39
N VAL A 325 -3.20 -26.70 0.89
CA VAL A 325 -3.50 -27.90 0.10
C VAL A 325 -4.24 -27.59 -1.20
N PRO A 326 -5.35 -26.82 -1.21
CA PRO A 326 -6.01 -26.47 -2.46
C PRO A 326 -5.13 -25.57 -3.35
N ALA A 327 -4.36 -24.63 -2.77
CA ALA A 327 -3.46 -23.78 -3.54
C ALA A 327 -2.33 -24.58 -4.21
N ARG A 328 -1.81 -25.61 -3.55
CA ARG A 328 -0.82 -26.52 -4.11
C ARG A 328 -1.40 -27.36 -5.25
N GLN A 329 -2.62 -27.86 -5.09
CA GLN A 329 -3.31 -28.58 -6.17
C GLN A 329 -3.53 -27.68 -7.39
N GLU A 330 -3.94 -26.43 -7.20
CA GLU A 330 -4.07 -25.43 -8.28
C GLU A 330 -2.72 -25.15 -8.93
N GLN A 331 -1.66 -24.95 -8.14
CA GLN A 331 -0.29 -24.74 -8.62
C GLN A 331 0.20 -25.89 -9.51
N ILE A 332 0.03 -27.14 -9.07
CA ILE A 332 0.45 -28.34 -9.82
C ILE A 332 -0.35 -28.44 -11.12
N LYS A 333 -1.67 -28.24 -11.08
CA LYS A 333 -2.52 -28.25 -12.29
C LYS A 333 -2.10 -27.17 -13.29
N ALA A 334 -1.84 -25.97 -12.81
CA ALA A 334 -1.38 -24.86 -13.65
C ALA A 334 -0.01 -25.14 -14.28
N ALA A 335 0.90 -25.78 -13.55
CA ALA A 335 2.20 -26.20 -14.08
C ALA A 335 2.05 -27.22 -15.21
N TYR A 336 1.24 -28.28 -15.03
CA TYR A 336 0.98 -29.25 -16.09
C TYR A 336 0.34 -28.63 -17.34
N MET A 337 -0.59 -27.69 -17.16
CA MET A 337 -1.19 -26.98 -18.28
C MET A 337 -0.16 -26.15 -19.05
N LEU A 338 0.73 -25.45 -18.33
CA LEU A 338 1.79 -24.65 -18.94
C LEU A 338 2.79 -25.53 -19.70
N ASP A 339 3.20 -26.66 -19.14
CA ASP A 339 4.08 -27.63 -19.79
C ASP A 339 3.46 -28.14 -21.10
N SER A 340 2.17 -28.49 -21.07
CA SER A 340 1.44 -28.92 -22.26
C SER A 340 1.34 -27.83 -23.34
N MET A 341 1.11 -26.58 -22.94
CA MET A 341 1.12 -25.43 -23.86
C MET A 341 2.51 -25.21 -24.46
N TYR A 342 3.56 -25.38 -23.68
CA TYR A 342 4.94 -25.24 -24.12
C TYR A 342 5.33 -26.34 -25.12
N GLU A 343 4.94 -27.58 -24.87
CA GLU A 343 5.11 -28.69 -25.81
C GLU A 343 4.40 -28.42 -27.14
N GLN A 344 3.15 -27.94 -27.11
CA GLN A 344 2.41 -27.54 -28.31
C GLN A 344 3.13 -26.43 -29.07
N TYR A 345 3.60 -25.40 -28.36
CA TYR A 345 4.36 -24.31 -28.95
C TYR A 345 5.65 -24.80 -29.64
N ILE A 346 6.39 -25.72 -29.02
CA ILE A 346 7.59 -26.33 -29.62
C ILE A 346 7.21 -27.05 -30.92
N VAL A 347 6.16 -27.88 -30.89
CA VAL A 347 5.69 -28.62 -32.07
C VAL A 347 5.31 -27.66 -33.19
N ASP A 348 4.59 -26.58 -32.89
CA ASP A 348 4.17 -25.60 -33.88
C ASP A 348 5.36 -24.82 -34.46
N CYS A 349 6.34 -24.43 -33.63
CA CYS A 349 7.58 -23.83 -34.12
C CYS A 349 8.36 -24.79 -35.03
N GLN A 350 8.46 -26.07 -34.66
CA GLN A 350 9.13 -27.09 -35.49
C GLN A 350 8.39 -27.30 -36.83
N ARG A 351 7.06 -27.26 -36.86
CA ARG A 351 6.30 -27.32 -38.13
C ARG A 351 6.52 -26.07 -38.98
N GLN A 352 6.56 -24.90 -38.36
CA GLN A 352 6.68 -23.62 -39.06
C GLN A 352 8.08 -23.38 -39.63
N PHE A 353 9.13 -23.84 -38.93
CA PHE A 353 10.52 -23.55 -39.28
C PHE A 353 11.37 -24.78 -39.62
N GLY A 354 10.91 -26.00 -39.31
CA GLY A 354 11.64 -27.25 -39.57
C GLY A 354 11.77 -27.60 -41.06
N SER A 355 10.93 -27.03 -41.93
CA SER A 355 11.02 -27.21 -43.39
C SER A 355 12.04 -26.29 -44.06
N ARG A 356 12.65 -25.35 -43.33
CA ARG A 356 13.78 -24.55 -43.85
C ARG A 356 15.10 -25.32 -43.68
N HIS A 357 15.23 -26.45 -44.34
CA HIS A 357 16.56 -26.86 -44.80
C HIS A 357 17.01 -25.83 -45.84
N GLN A 358 17.89 -24.91 -45.45
CA GLN A 358 18.68 -24.16 -46.43
C GLN A 358 19.66 -25.16 -47.06
N PRO A 359 19.55 -25.47 -48.37
CA PRO A 359 20.64 -26.14 -49.06
C PRO A 359 21.70 -25.07 -49.33
N GLY A 360 22.77 -25.07 -48.56
CA GLY A 360 23.94 -24.23 -48.83
C GLY A 360 24.26 -23.20 -47.75
N LEU A 361 24.71 -23.68 -46.59
CA LEU A 361 25.72 -22.99 -45.80
C LEU A 361 26.75 -24.05 -45.38
N THR A 362 27.65 -24.37 -46.31
CA THR A 362 28.92 -25.01 -45.96
C THR A 362 29.66 -24.06 -45.01
N CYS A 363 29.90 -24.49 -43.76
CA CYS A 363 30.89 -23.84 -42.89
C CYS A 363 32.22 -23.80 -43.66
N PRO A 364 32.87 -22.65 -43.87
CA PRO A 364 34.19 -22.58 -44.51
C PRO A 364 35.31 -23.09 -43.58
N CYS A 365 34.99 -24.02 -42.69
CA CYS A 365 35.79 -24.41 -41.52
C CYS A 365 36.27 -25.86 -41.60
N VAL A 366 35.84 -26.64 -42.60
CA VAL A 366 36.22 -28.05 -42.75
C VAL A 366 37.19 -28.18 -43.91
N SER A 367 38.43 -27.73 -43.67
CA SER A 367 39.59 -28.18 -44.44
C SER A 367 40.84 -28.15 -43.57
N SER A 368 40.87 -28.99 -42.54
CA SER A 368 42.08 -29.68 -42.09
C SER A 368 41.71 -30.58 -40.93
N GLU A 369 42.11 -31.84 -41.08
CA GLU A 369 42.08 -32.93 -40.11
C GLU A 369 42.51 -32.47 -38.70
N ASP A 370 41.67 -32.68 -37.69
CA ASP A 370 42.07 -33.47 -36.52
C ASP A 370 40.93 -33.69 -35.53
N ASN A 371 40.86 -34.94 -35.05
CA ASN A 371 39.94 -35.45 -34.05
C ASN A 371 40.09 -34.71 -32.71
N THR A 372 38.97 -34.26 -32.13
CA THR A 372 38.46 -34.75 -30.84
C THR A 372 37.23 -33.95 -30.38
N ASN A 373 36.18 -34.69 -30.03
CA ASN A 373 34.91 -34.21 -29.49
C ASN A 373 35.06 -33.50 -28.13
N SER A 374 34.53 -32.28 -28.01
CA SER A 374 33.59 -31.86 -26.94
C SER A 374 33.38 -30.34 -26.97
N CYS A 375 32.29 -29.88 -27.58
CA CYS A 375 31.74 -28.55 -27.30
C CYS A 375 30.49 -28.72 -26.44
N THR A 376 30.71 -28.74 -25.13
CA THR A 376 29.68 -28.47 -24.12
C THR A 376 29.38 -26.98 -24.17
N ILE A 377 28.16 -26.62 -24.54
CA ILE A 377 27.68 -25.24 -24.48
C ILE A 377 27.33 -24.94 -23.01
N LEU A 378 27.99 -23.94 -22.43
CA LEU A 378 27.59 -23.25 -21.20
C LEU A 378 26.78 -22.01 -21.53
#